data_AF-A0A8I3A834-F1
#
_entry.id   AF-A0A8I3A834-F1
#
_cell.length_a   1.000
_cell.length_b   1.000
_cell.length_c   1.000
_cell.angle_alpha   90.00
_cell.angle_beta   90.00
_cell.angle_gamma   90.00
#
_symmetry.space_group_name_H-M   'P 1'
#
loop_
_entity.id
_entity.type
_entity.pdbx_description
1 polymer ?
#
loop_
_entity_poly.entity_id
_entity_poly.type
_entity_poly.pdbx_seq_one_letter_code
_entity_poly.pdbx_strand_id
1 'polypeptide(L)'
;MKVQRAMIGQDIFPSVALAKSVLDQHCRIIAAEEPRILVHADNCQDPVACETDWHGVLWNGMGCYLLDGWNPQPYDEAVRRFKTEMQFGRVGKGCKEKMFELLEEGSAFKCADHFIDELCDYLVNELHF
;
A
#
# COMPACT_ATOMS: atom_id res chain seq x y z
N MET A 1 -26.77 9.46 -25.34
CA MET A 1 -25.30 9.21 -25.23
C MET A 1 -24.50 10.40 -24.71
N LYS A 2 -24.37 11.55 -25.40
CA LYS A 2 -23.51 12.67 -24.91
C LYS A 2 -23.96 13.28 -23.57
N VAL A 3 -25.28 13.44 -23.36
CA VAL A 3 -25.85 13.99 -22.12
C VAL A 3 -25.73 13.01 -20.95
N GLN A 4 -26.06 11.73 -21.17
CA GLN A 4 -25.84 10.65 -20.18
C GLN A 4 -24.38 10.54 -19.76
N ARG A 5 -23.43 10.58 -20.71
CA ARG A 5 -21.99 10.52 -20.40
C ARG A 5 -21.50 11.75 -19.62
N ALA A 6 -22.12 12.91 -19.83
CA ALA A 6 -21.83 14.13 -19.09
C ALA A 6 -22.43 14.11 -17.66
N MET A 7 -23.64 13.57 -17.48
CA MET A 7 -24.28 13.40 -16.17
C MET A 7 -23.57 12.34 -15.32
N ILE A 8 -23.24 11.19 -15.92
CA ILE A 8 -22.35 10.16 -15.35
C ILE A 8 -21.02 10.81 -14.93
N GLY A 9 -20.44 11.67 -15.77
CA GLY A 9 -19.23 12.42 -15.41
C GLY A 9 -19.40 13.39 -14.25
N GLN A 10 -20.58 14.00 -14.05
CA GLN A 10 -20.83 14.93 -12.95
C GLN A 10 -21.13 14.26 -11.62
N ASP A 11 -21.69 13.04 -11.61
CA ASP A 11 -22.02 12.33 -10.37
C ASP A 11 -20.93 11.32 -9.95
N ILE A 12 -20.29 10.67 -10.93
CA ILE A 12 -19.21 9.71 -10.66
C ILE A 12 -17.91 10.42 -10.32
N PHE A 13 -17.56 11.50 -11.03
CA PHE A 13 -16.28 12.16 -10.78
C PHE A 13 -16.13 12.66 -9.34
N PRO A 14 -17.14 13.33 -8.72
CA PRO A 14 -17.08 13.68 -7.31
C PRO A 14 -16.98 12.46 -6.39
N SER A 15 -17.70 11.38 -6.70
CA SER A 15 -17.69 10.14 -5.91
C SER A 15 -16.32 9.46 -5.94
N VAL A 16 -15.70 9.37 -7.12
CA VAL A 16 -14.34 8.84 -7.30
C VAL A 16 -13.30 9.77 -6.66
N ALA A 17 -13.45 11.09 -6.80
CA ALA A 17 -12.56 12.04 -6.16
C ALA A 17 -12.63 11.98 -4.63
N LEU A 18 -13.83 11.83 -4.07
CA LEU A 18 -14.05 11.64 -2.63
C LEU A 18 -13.46 10.31 -2.15
N ALA A 19 -13.74 9.22 -2.85
CA ALA A 19 -13.19 7.90 -2.53
C ALA A 19 -11.65 7.92 -2.54
N LYS A 20 -11.05 8.56 -3.56
CA LYS A 20 -9.60 8.75 -3.62
C LYS A 20 -9.08 9.60 -2.46
N SER A 21 -9.76 10.70 -2.11
CA SER A 21 -9.36 11.53 -0.98
C SER A 21 -9.42 10.78 0.36
N VAL A 22 -10.43 9.94 0.57
CA VAL A 22 -10.58 9.10 1.77
C VAL A 22 -9.50 8.03 1.79
N LEU A 23 -9.23 7.37 0.65
CA LEU A 23 -8.15 6.41 0.52
C LEU A 23 -6.80 7.06 0.80
N ASP A 24 -6.48 8.19 0.17
CA ASP A 24 -5.22 8.90 0.36
C ASP A 24 -5.04 9.31 1.85
N GLN A 25 -6.12 9.72 2.53
CA GLN A 25 -6.10 10.00 3.97
C GLN A 25 -5.87 8.74 4.80
N HIS A 26 -6.54 7.63 4.48
CA HIS A 26 -6.35 6.36 5.15
C HIS A 26 -4.92 5.83 4.98
N CYS A 27 -4.37 5.90 3.77
CA CYS A 27 -2.99 5.54 3.48
C CYS A 27 -2.00 6.38 4.28
N ARG A 28 -2.25 7.68 4.47
CA ARG A 28 -1.43 8.54 5.33
C ARG A 28 -1.50 8.17 6.81
N ILE A 29 -2.68 7.77 7.30
CA ILE A 29 -2.84 7.32 8.70
C ILE A 29 -2.07 6.03 8.93
N ILE A 30 -2.24 5.05 8.04
CA ILE A 30 -1.53 3.77 8.14
C ILE A 30 -0.01 3.96 7.95
N ALA A 31 0.39 4.83 7.02
CA ALA A 31 1.79 5.22 6.84
C ALA A 31 2.42 5.89 8.07
N ALA A 32 1.62 6.39 9.02
CA ALA A 32 2.13 6.96 10.26
C ALA A 32 2.27 5.91 11.39
N GLU A 33 1.81 4.68 11.18
CA GLU A 33 2.00 3.58 12.13
C GLU A 33 3.43 3.04 12.05
N GLU A 34 4.03 2.77 13.21
CA GLU A 34 5.38 2.23 13.26
C GLU A 34 5.39 0.77 12.74
N PRO A 35 6.20 0.43 11.73
CA PRO A 35 6.25 -0.92 11.16
C PRO A 35 7.06 -1.88 12.05
N ARG A 36 6.60 -2.10 13.27
CA ARG A 36 7.26 -3.00 14.22
C ARG A 36 6.71 -4.42 14.11
N ILE A 37 7.58 -5.37 13.79
CA ILE A 37 7.32 -6.78 14.04
C ILE A 37 7.68 -7.08 15.49
N LEU A 38 6.65 -7.30 16.30
CA LEU A 38 6.81 -7.56 17.74
C LEU A 38 7.36 -8.96 18.04
N VAL A 39 6.93 -9.97 17.26
CA VAL A 39 7.36 -11.36 17.45
C VAL A 39 7.46 -12.03 16.10
N HIS A 40 8.68 -12.33 15.66
CA HIS A 40 8.92 -13.24 14.54
C HIS A 40 10.04 -14.20 14.94
N ALA A 41 9.84 -15.48 14.67
CA ALA A 41 10.81 -16.50 15.05
C ALA A 41 12.12 -16.31 14.27
N ASP A 42 13.25 -16.26 14.99
CA ASP A 42 14.58 -16.11 14.37
C ASP A 42 14.90 -17.28 13.41
N ASN A 43 14.24 -18.42 13.59
CA ASN A 43 14.40 -19.66 12.82
C ASN A 43 13.18 -20.00 11.94
N CYS A 44 12.40 -19.02 11.49
CA CYS A 44 11.28 -19.27 10.58
C CYS A 44 11.71 -20.16 9.40
N GLN A 45 10.99 -21.26 9.23
CA GLN A 45 11.26 -22.28 8.20
C GLN A 45 10.47 -22.05 6.91
N ASP A 46 9.47 -21.15 6.95
CA ASP A 46 8.61 -20.83 5.82
C ASP A 46 8.44 -19.31 5.68
N PRO A 47 9.41 -18.63 5.05
CA PRO A 47 9.32 -17.19 4.78
C PRO A 47 8.13 -16.77 3.92
N VAL A 48 7.57 -17.69 3.13
CA VAL A 48 6.44 -17.43 2.23
C VAL A 48 5.14 -17.33 3.03
N ALA A 49 4.96 -18.16 4.05
CA ALA A 49 3.80 -18.08 4.94
C ALA A 49 3.72 -16.76 5.75
N CYS A 50 4.81 -15.99 5.81
CA CYS A 50 4.88 -14.69 6.50
C CYS A 50 4.50 -13.49 5.62
N GLU A 51 3.93 -13.71 4.43
CA GLU A 51 3.64 -12.65 3.45
C GLU A 51 2.82 -11.49 4.02
N THR A 52 1.81 -11.78 4.84
CA THR A 52 0.97 -10.76 5.50
C THR A 52 1.79 -9.83 6.40
N ASP A 53 2.74 -10.38 7.15
CA ASP A 53 3.62 -9.58 8.02
C ASP A 53 4.54 -8.68 7.17
N TRP A 54 5.02 -9.19 6.04
CA TRP A 54 5.82 -8.41 5.09
C TRP A 54 5.01 -7.28 4.47
N HIS A 55 3.77 -7.53 4.04
CA HIS A 55 2.89 -6.49 3.52
C HIS A 55 2.66 -5.40 4.56
N GLY A 56 2.41 -5.75 5.83
CA GLY A 56 2.25 -4.76 6.89
C GLY A 56 3.49 -3.90 7.09
N VAL A 57 4.68 -4.50 7.17
CA VAL A 57 5.94 -3.75 7.33
C VAL A 57 6.28 -2.93 6.10
N LEU A 58 6.09 -3.47 4.90
CA LEU A 58 6.35 -2.77 3.65
C LEU A 58 5.40 -1.59 3.53
N TRP A 59 4.11 -1.77 3.81
CA TRP A 59 3.13 -0.71 3.68
C TRP A 59 3.33 0.39 4.73
N ASN A 60 3.50 0.04 6.00
CA ASN A 60 3.69 1.03 7.06
C ASN A 60 5.07 1.70 6.94
N GLY A 61 6.12 0.93 6.63
CA GLY A 61 7.49 1.44 6.53
C GLY A 61 7.81 2.19 5.25
N MET A 62 7.42 1.69 4.08
CA MET A 62 7.53 2.47 2.85
C MET A 62 6.52 3.61 2.83
N GLY A 63 5.34 3.41 3.41
CA GLY A 63 4.34 4.46 3.60
C GLY A 63 4.91 5.66 4.35
N CYS A 64 5.64 5.44 5.46
CA CYS A 64 6.34 6.49 6.19
C CYS A 64 7.22 7.36 5.29
N TYR A 65 7.92 6.78 4.31
CA TYR A 65 8.82 7.54 3.44
C TYR A 65 8.11 8.14 2.22
N LEU A 66 7.13 7.45 1.65
CA LEU A 66 6.46 7.85 0.41
C LEU A 66 5.32 8.85 0.67
N LEU A 67 4.64 8.72 1.80
CA LEU A 67 3.40 9.44 2.11
C LEU A 67 3.56 10.46 3.24
N ASP A 68 4.78 10.68 3.74
CA ASP A 68 5.06 11.76 4.67
C ASP A 68 4.63 13.10 4.05
N GLY A 69 3.67 13.76 4.70
CA GLY A 69 3.15 15.05 4.27
C GLY A 69 4.15 16.20 4.44
N TRP A 70 5.21 15.99 5.22
CA TRP A 70 6.25 16.99 5.46
C TRP A 70 7.46 16.82 4.52
N ASN A 71 7.83 15.57 4.21
CA ASN A 71 9.01 15.28 3.38
C ASN A 71 8.91 13.94 2.63
N PRO A 72 8.05 13.85 1.60
CA PRO A 72 7.94 12.62 0.81
C PRO A 72 9.25 12.36 0.06
N GLN A 73 9.75 11.13 0.17
CA GLN A 73 10.97 10.70 -0.50
C GLN A 73 10.66 10.21 -1.92
N PRO A 74 11.53 10.48 -2.91
CA PRO A 74 11.52 9.76 -4.18
C PRO A 74 11.60 8.24 -3.94
N TYR A 75 10.98 7.44 -4.81
CA TYR A 75 10.88 5.98 -4.62
C TYR A 75 12.22 5.30 -4.34
N ASP A 76 13.25 5.58 -5.13
CA ASP A 76 14.58 4.97 -4.96
C ASP A 76 15.21 5.32 -3.61
N GLU A 77 15.01 6.56 -3.15
CA GLU A 77 15.49 7.01 -1.84
C GLU A 77 14.67 6.40 -0.71
N ALA A 78 13.35 6.26 -0.86
CA ALA A 78 12.49 5.56 0.08
C ALA A 78 12.93 4.09 0.23
N VAL A 79 13.19 3.39 -0.87
CA VAL A 79 13.69 2.01 -0.87
C VAL A 79 15.06 1.93 -0.18
N ARG A 80 15.97 2.86 -0.49
CA ARG A 80 17.28 2.91 0.16
C ARG A 80 17.13 3.06 1.67
N ARG A 81 16.38 4.06 2.13
CA ARG A 81 16.16 4.34 3.55
C ARG A 81 15.45 3.20 4.27
N PHE A 82 14.43 2.61 3.65
CA PHE A 82 13.78 1.42 4.17
C PHE A 82 14.80 0.31 4.41
N LYS A 83 15.64 -0.02 3.42
CA LYS A 83 16.66 -1.08 3.56
C LYS A 83 17.76 -0.77 4.58
N THR A 84 18.19 0.49 4.72
CA THR A 84 19.39 0.86 5.50
C THR A 84 19.11 1.49 6.86
N GLU A 85 18.02 2.24 6.99
CA GLU A 85 17.74 3.10 8.16
C GLU A 85 16.58 2.56 9.00
N MET A 86 15.62 1.87 8.39
CA MET A 86 14.42 1.47 9.10
C MET A 86 14.61 0.22 9.99
N GLN A 87 14.00 0.29 11.17
CA GLN A 87 14.07 -0.75 12.20
C GLN A 87 12.70 -1.42 12.31
N PHE A 88 12.58 -2.67 11.84
CA PHE A 88 11.31 -3.42 11.85
C PHE A 88 11.25 -4.46 12.98
N GLY A 89 12.20 -4.45 13.92
CA GLY A 89 12.34 -5.49 14.95
C GLY A 89 13.24 -6.65 14.52
N ARG A 90 13.13 -7.80 15.21
CA ARG A 90 13.92 -9.00 14.89
C ARG A 90 13.22 -9.79 13.79
N VAL A 91 13.90 -9.93 12.66
CA VAL A 91 13.44 -10.70 11.50
C VAL A 91 14.54 -11.68 11.12
N GLY A 92 14.18 -12.95 10.94
CA GLY A 92 15.11 -13.98 10.47
C GLY A 92 15.67 -13.65 9.08
N LYS A 93 16.89 -14.13 8.77
CA LYS A 93 17.59 -13.76 7.52
C LYS A 93 16.77 -14.07 6.26
N GLY A 94 16.23 -15.28 6.13
CA GLY A 94 15.45 -15.67 4.94
C GLY A 94 14.16 -14.87 4.77
N CYS A 95 13.54 -14.50 5.88
CA CYS A 95 12.37 -13.64 5.93
C CYS A 95 12.68 -12.21 5.48
N LYS A 96 13.83 -11.66 5.91
CA LYS A 96 14.30 -10.35 5.48
C LYS A 96 14.63 -10.33 3.99
N GLU A 97 15.27 -11.38 3.49
CA GLU A 97 15.56 -11.54 2.06
C GLU A 97 14.27 -11.58 1.25
N LYS A 98 13.27 -12.38 1.68
CA LYS A 98 11.99 -12.47 0.98
C LYS A 98 11.22 -11.16 0.96
N MET A 99 11.21 -10.42 2.07
CA MET A 99 10.60 -9.10 2.14
C MET A 99 11.22 -8.12 1.14
N PHE A 100 12.55 -8.15 0.95
CA PHE A 100 13.21 -7.29 -0.03
C PHE A 100 12.95 -7.71 -1.48
N GLU A 101 12.81 -9.00 -1.76
CA GLU A 101 12.34 -9.47 -3.07
C GLU A 101 10.95 -8.91 -3.38
N LEU A 102 10.00 -9.01 -2.44
CA LEU A 102 8.64 -8.48 -2.60
C LEU A 102 8.62 -6.96 -2.85
N LEU A 103 9.55 -6.23 -2.22
CA LEU A 103 9.74 -4.80 -2.45
C LEU A 103 10.27 -4.51 -3.86
N GLU A 104 11.25 -5.28 -4.34
CA GLU A 104 11.86 -5.11 -5.66
C GLU A 104 10.91 -5.48 -6.80
N GLU A 105 10.03 -6.46 -6.59
CA GLU A 105 8.98 -6.83 -7.52
C GLU A 105 7.84 -5.80 -7.61
N GLY A 106 7.83 -4.80 -6.72
CA GLY A 106 6.76 -3.82 -6.57
C GLY A 106 5.43 -4.42 -6.11
N SER A 107 5.43 -5.70 -5.73
CA SER A 107 4.23 -6.48 -5.40
C SER A 107 3.47 -5.91 -4.20
N ALA A 108 4.18 -5.30 -3.25
CA ALA A 108 3.58 -4.63 -2.08
C ALA A 108 2.71 -3.42 -2.44
N PHE A 109 2.90 -2.82 -3.61
CA PHE A 109 2.12 -1.65 -4.05
C PHE A 109 0.97 -2.02 -4.99
N LYS A 110 0.89 -3.27 -5.47
CA LYS A 110 -0.19 -3.76 -6.33
C LYS A 110 -1.54 -3.91 -5.60
N CYS A 111 -1.55 -3.87 -4.26
CA CYS A 111 -2.81 -3.82 -3.50
C CYS A 111 -3.65 -2.57 -3.84
N ALA A 112 -3.01 -1.44 -4.15
CA ALA A 112 -3.73 -0.23 -4.58
C ALA A 112 -4.42 -0.44 -5.93
N ASP A 113 -3.78 -1.16 -6.86
CA ASP A 113 -4.36 -1.49 -8.16
C ASP A 113 -5.58 -2.42 -7.98
N HIS A 114 -5.48 -3.41 -7.09
CA HIS A 114 -6.62 -4.30 -6.79
C HIS A 114 -7.81 -3.55 -6.18
N PHE A 115 -7.55 -2.62 -5.24
CA PHE A 115 -8.60 -1.76 -4.69
C PHE A 115 -9.25 -0.85 -5.75
N ILE A 116 -8.45 -0.32 -6.68
CA ILE A 116 -8.96 0.49 -7.79
C ILE A 116 -9.85 -0.36 -8.69
N ASP A 117 -9.43 -1.57 -9.04
CA ASP A 117 -10.21 -2.51 -9.85
C ASP A 117 -11.53 -2.87 -9.17
N GLU A 118 -11.53 -3.21 -7.88
CA GLU A 118 -12.74 -3.50 -7.10
C GLU A 118 -13.68 -2.30 -7.00
N LEU A 119 -13.14 -1.09 -6.79
CA LEU A 119 -13.93 0.13 -6.76
C LEU A 119 -14.55 0.45 -8.13
N CYS A 120 -13.79 0.24 -9.21
CA CYS A 120 -14.29 0.38 -10.57
C CYS A 120 -15.43 -0.60 -10.85
N ASP A 121 -15.27 -1.87 -10.47
CA ASP A 121 -16.31 -2.90 -10.62
C ASP A 121 -17.56 -2.58 -9.79
N TYR A 122 -17.39 -2.14 -8.54
CA TYR A 122 -18.49 -1.70 -7.69
C TYR A 122 -19.27 -0.54 -8.31
N LEU A 123 -18.57 0.50 -8.77
CA LEU A 123 -19.19 1.66 -9.39
C LEU A 123 -19.94 1.30 -10.67
N VAL A 124 -19.37 0.43 -11.52
CA VAL A 124 -20.05 -0.04 -12.74
C VAL A 124 -21.33 -0.81 -12.41
N ASN A 125 -21.31 -1.65 -11.38
CA ASN A 125 -22.48 -2.41 -10.94
C ASN A 125 -23.59 -1.51 -10.37
N GLU A 126 -23.24 -0.47 -9.59
CA GLU A 126 -24.20 0.50 -9.06
C GLU A 126 -24.82 1.39 -10.17
N LEU A 127 -24.10 1.64 -11.26
CA LEU A 127 -24.59 2.46 -12.40
C LEU A 127 -25.45 1.70 -13.40
N HIS A 128 -25.54 0.38 -13.27
CA HIS A 128 -26.39 -0.47 -14.09
C HIS A 128 -27.83 -0.59 -13.55
N PHE A 129 -28.17 0.12 -12.46
CA PHE A 129 -29.52 0.25 -11.91
C PHE A 129 -30.07 1.68 -12.01
#